data_AF-A0A8C6WUK6-F1
#
_entry.id   AF-A0A8C6WUK6-F1
#
_cell.length_a   1.000
_cell.length_b   1.000
_cell.length_c   1.000
_cell.angle_alpha   90.00
_cell.angle_beta   90.00
_cell.angle_gamma   90.00
#
_symmetry.space_group_name_H-M   'P 1'
#
loop_
_entity.id
_entity.type
_entity.pdbx_description
1 polymer ?
#
loop_
_entity_poly.entity_id
_entity_poly.type
_entity_poly.pdbx_seq_one_letter_code
_entity_poly.pdbx_strand_id
1 'polypeptide(L)'
;MRIFEDYTQSWHWILLGLVIAMVVSLIFIVLLRFLAGIMVWVMIILVILVIGYGKGMKPFREPGADVTIRDLGLQTDFSVYLQIRQTWLAFMIILCIVEFIIILLLIFLRKRVLIAIALIKEASRAIGHVMSALFYPLLTFALLAVVIAYWAITAVYPLIISQISKLHFLTFNKSNISMQCPDAECLFAFYGGETLYHKYLILFQFYNVFLFFWCANFVTALGQVTLSGAFASYYWAFKKPEDIPGYPIFSSLGRALRYHTGSLAFGSLILSLVQVIRVILEYLDHKLKGAQNKCAKFMLSCMKCCFWCLEKCIKFLNRNAYIMIAIYGKSFCPSAKDAFFLLMRNIVRVAVLDKVTDFLLFLGKLLIVGIVGIFSFFFFSGRIRAVEEAAPSLNYYWVPILTVVVGSYLIAHGFFSVYAMCVDTLFLCFCEDLERNDGSSERPYFMSPELHEILSKTKRVEEECDGVEHLNTNPPVY
;
A
#
# COMPACT_ATOMS: atom_id res chain seq x y z
N MET A 1 6.40 24.09 18.33
CA MET A 1 5.93 23.88 19.72
C MET A 1 4.45 23.52 19.75
N ARG A 2 3.55 24.37 19.24
CA ARG A 2 2.08 24.14 19.23
C ARG A 2 1.61 22.79 18.65
N ILE A 3 2.20 22.32 17.54
CA ILE A 3 1.87 20.99 16.96
C ILE A 3 2.21 19.85 17.93
N PHE A 4 3.33 19.95 18.65
CA PHE A 4 3.73 18.94 19.62
C PHE A 4 2.80 18.95 20.84
N GLU A 5 2.41 20.13 21.31
CA GLU A 5 1.39 20.30 22.36
C GLU A 5 0.07 19.64 21.96
N ASP A 6 -0.40 19.91 20.73
CA ASP A 6 -1.63 19.29 20.20
C ASP A 6 -1.53 17.75 20.18
N TYR A 7 -0.37 17.18 19.84
CA TYR A 7 -0.14 15.73 19.94
C TYR A 7 -0.16 15.23 21.39
N THR A 8 0.52 15.91 22.31
CA THR A 8 0.58 15.50 23.72
C THR A 8 -0.80 15.52 24.39
N GLN A 9 -1.72 16.38 23.94
CA GLN A 9 -3.08 16.43 24.46
C GLN A 9 -4.02 15.42 23.78
N SER A 10 -3.80 15.09 22.50
CA SER A 10 -4.72 14.28 21.70
C SER A 10 -4.31 12.83 21.46
N TRP A 11 -3.10 12.40 21.87
CA TRP A 11 -2.56 11.09 21.48
C TRP A 11 -3.44 9.89 21.88
N HIS A 12 -4.08 9.92 23.05
CA HIS A 12 -5.00 8.86 23.48
C HIS A 12 -6.21 8.74 22.54
N TRP A 13 -6.75 9.88 22.11
CA TRP A 13 -7.88 9.95 21.18
C TRP A 13 -7.48 9.52 19.77
N ILE A 14 -6.27 9.90 19.32
CA ILE A 14 -5.70 9.41 18.07
C ILE A 14 -5.59 7.88 18.12
N LEU A 15 -5.04 7.33 19.20
CA LEU A 15 -4.89 5.89 19.39
C LEU A 15 -6.26 5.17 19.37
N LEU A 16 -7.26 5.72 20.07
CA LEU A 16 -8.62 5.19 20.05
C LEU A 16 -9.21 5.20 18.63
N GLY A 17 -9.03 6.29 17.88
CA GLY A 17 -9.46 6.39 16.48
C GLY A 17 -8.80 5.33 15.58
N LEU A 18 -7.52 5.03 15.80
CA LEU A 18 -6.81 3.97 15.08
C LEU A 18 -7.31 2.57 15.45
N VAL A 19 -7.63 2.32 16.72
CA VAL A 19 -8.25 1.05 17.16
C VAL A 19 -9.63 0.88 16.54
N ILE A 20 -10.44 1.94 16.50
CA ILE A 20 -11.75 1.92 15.81
C ILE A 20 -11.55 1.63 14.32
N ALA A 21 -10.59 2.27 13.65
CA ALA A 21 -10.29 2.00 12.24
C ALA A 21 -9.90 0.53 12.00
N MET A 22 -9.15 -0.07 12.92
CA MET A 22 -8.81 -1.50 12.89
C MET A 22 -10.06 -2.39 13.01
N VAL A 23 -10.91 -2.14 14.00
CA VAL A 23 -12.16 -2.91 14.20
C VAL A 23 -13.10 -2.76 13.01
N VAL A 24 -13.29 -1.53 12.51
CA VAL A 24 -14.11 -1.25 11.32
C VAL A 24 -13.53 -1.96 10.10
N SER A 25 -12.20 -1.98 9.92
CA SER A 25 -11.56 -2.71 8.81
C SER A 25 -11.82 -4.22 8.88
N LEU A 26 -11.73 -4.80 10.08
CA LEU A 26 -12.01 -6.22 10.31
C LEU A 26 -13.47 -6.56 10.00
N ILE A 27 -14.41 -5.78 10.56
CA ILE A 27 -15.83 -5.96 10.32
C ILE A 27 -16.12 -5.81 8.82
N PHE A 28 -15.56 -4.78 8.17
CA PHE A 28 -15.78 -4.54 6.76
C PHE A 28 -15.33 -5.72 5.89
N ILE A 29 -14.16 -6.31 6.18
CA ILE A 29 -13.66 -7.49 5.45
C ILE A 29 -14.60 -8.70 5.58
N VAL A 30 -15.15 -8.94 6.77
CA VAL A 30 -16.13 -10.01 6.97
C VAL A 30 -17.44 -9.70 6.23
N LEU A 31 -17.87 -8.44 6.26
CA LEU A 31 -19.10 -8.00 5.61
C LEU A 31 -18.99 -7.85 4.08
N LEU A 32 -17.78 -7.83 3.50
CA LEU A 32 -17.58 -7.81 2.04
C LEU A 32 -18.29 -8.96 1.33
N ARG A 33 -18.55 -10.08 2.02
CA ARG A 33 -19.36 -11.21 1.53
C ARG A 33 -20.78 -10.80 1.12
N PHE A 34 -21.39 -9.87 1.84
CA PHE A 34 -22.78 -9.45 1.68
C PHE A 34 -22.90 -8.06 1.04
N LEU A 35 -21.89 -7.21 1.24
CA LEU A 35 -21.97 -5.80 0.95
C LEU A 35 -21.35 -5.39 -0.39
N ALA A 36 -20.74 -6.25 -1.19
CA ALA A 36 -20.01 -5.75 -2.37
C ALA A 36 -20.88 -4.94 -3.36
N GLY A 37 -22.18 -5.28 -3.51
CA GLY A 37 -23.14 -4.46 -4.25
C GLY A 37 -23.67 -3.24 -3.46
N ILE A 38 -23.82 -3.37 -2.13
CA ILE A 38 -24.28 -2.31 -1.23
C ILE A 38 -23.19 -1.24 -1.01
N MET A 39 -21.91 -1.61 -1.13
CA MET A 39 -20.74 -0.74 -0.94
C MET A 39 -20.79 0.48 -1.84
N VAL A 40 -21.23 0.29 -3.10
CA VAL A 40 -21.42 1.38 -4.07
C VAL A 40 -22.48 2.36 -3.56
N TRP A 41 -23.62 1.85 -3.13
CA TRP A 41 -24.70 2.68 -2.60
C TRP A 41 -24.30 3.43 -1.34
N VAL A 42 -23.55 2.78 -0.44
CA VAL A 42 -23.05 3.41 0.79
C VAL A 42 -22.07 4.54 0.45
N MET A 43 -21.17 4.34 -0.51
CA MET A 43 -20.26 5.40 -0.99
C MET A 43 -21.04 6.59 -1.57
N ILE A 44 -22.03 6.33 -2.44
CA ILE A 44 -22.88 7.38 -3.03
C ILE A 44 -23.59 8.17 -1.93
N ILE A 45 -24.22 7.48 -0.98
CA ILE A 45 -24.93 8.12 0.13
C ILE A 45 -23.97 8.95 0.98
N LEU A 46 -22.80 8.39 1.32
CA LEU A 46 -21.77 9.08 2.11
C LEU A 46 -21.32 10.38 1.44
N VAL A 47 -21.04 10.33 0.13
CA VAL A 47 -20.66 11.47 -0.68
C VAL A 47 -21.77 12.54 -0.70
N ILE A 48 -23.03 12.13 -0.91
CA ILE A 48 -24.18 13.04 -0.87
C ILE A 48 -24.30 13.72 0.50
N LEU A 49 -24.11 12.98 1.59
CA LEU A 49 -24.14 13.53 2.95
C LEU A 49 -23.02 14.55 3.17
N VAL A 50 -21.79 14.26 2.70
CA VAL A 50 -20.66 15.19 2.77
C VAL A 50 -20.95 16.46 1.96
N ILE A 51 -21.55 16.33 0.77
CA ILE A 51 -21.97 17.46 -0.06
C ILE A 51 -23.06 18.30 0.60
N GLY A 52 -24.08 17.65 1.17
CA GLY A 52 -25.14 18.33 1.90
C GLY A 52 -24.61 19.10 3.10
N TYR A 53 -23.72 18.49 3.88
CA TYR A 53 -23.10 19.13 5.04
C TYR A 53 -22.17 20.28 4.65
N GLY A 54 -21.34 20.11 3.62
CA GLY A 54 -20.43 21.15 3.14
C GLY A 54 -21.15 22.45 2.75
N LYS A 55 -22.33 22.35 2.12
CA LYS A 55 -23.20 23.50 1.81
C LYS A 55 -23.70 24.23 3.06
N GLY A 56 -23.86 23.54 4.20
CA GLY A 56 -24.37 24.10 5.45
C GLY A 56 -23.30 24.74 6.35
N MET A 57 -22.02 24.64 6.03
CA MET A 57 -20.93 25.18 6.86
C MET A 57 -20.80 26.72 6.77
N LYS A 58 -20.37 27.35 7.88
CA LYS A 58 -20.17 28.82 8.03
C LYS A 58 -19.47 29.53 6.86
N PRO A 59 -18.42 28.98 6.20
CA PRO A 59 -17.78 29.62 5.05
C PRO A 59 -18.72 29.87 3.85
N PHE A 60 -19.84 29.14 3.76
CA PHE A 60 -20.89 29.36 2.76
C PHE A 60 -22.02 30.28 3.25
N ARG A 61 -22.01 30.69 4.53
CA ARG A 61 -23.10 31.42 5.20
C ARG A 61 -22.75 32.85 5.58
N GLU A 62 -21.47 33.17 5.76
CA GLU A 62 -21.00 34.52 6.11
C GLU A 62 -20.47 35.29 4.88
N PRO A 63 -21.03 36.47 4.54
CA PRO A 63 -20.55 37.32 3.46
C PRO A 63 -19.24 38.00 3.90
N GLY A 64 -18.11 37.54 3.35
CA GLY A 64 -16.76 37.97 3.74
C GLY A 64 -15.66 36.93 3.46
N ALA A 65 -16.04 35.67 3.19
CA ALA A 65 -15.14 34.58 2.81
C ALA A 65 -14.80 34.52 1.30
N ASP A 66 -15.05 35.60 0.55
CA ASP A 66 -14.81 35.71 -0.90
C ASP A 66 -13.40 36.22 -1.24
N VAL A 67 -12.40 35.97 -0.37
CA VAL A 67 -10.99 36.19 -0.70
C VAL A 67 -10.50 35.12 -1.68
N THR A 68 -9.87 35.55 -2.77
CA THR A 68 -9.38 34.65 -3.82
C THR A 68 -8.05 34.04 -3.39
N ILE A 69 -7.80 32.76 -3.69
CA ILE A 69 -6.50 32.10 -3.41
C ILE A 69 -5.31 32.89 -4.01
N ARG A 70 -5.55 33.67 -5.07
CA ARG A 70 -4.54 34.55 -5.71
C ARG A 70 -4.09 35.71 -4.81
N ASP A 71 -4.95 36.18 -3.91
CA ASP A 71 -4.69 37.36 -3.07
C ASP A 71 -3.92 36.99 -1.79
N LEU A 72 -3.90 35.71 -1.41
CA LEU A 72 -3.33 35.21 -0.14
C LEU A 72 -1.83 34.87 -0.21
N GLY A 73 -1.23 34.80 -1.41
CA GLY A 73 0.13 34.28 -1.57
C GLY A 73 0.25 32.81 -1.14
N LEU A 74 1.47 32.27 -1.18
CA LEU A 74 1.76 30.88 -0.76
C LEU A 74 2.09 30.89 0.73
N GLN A 75 1.07 30.83 1.58
CA GLN A 75 1.24 30.72 3.03
C GLN A 75 1.44 29.26 3.43
N THR A 76 2.28 29.01 4.43
CA THR A 76 2.54 27.64 4.95
C THR A 76 1.47 27.16 5.93
N ASP A 77 0.55 28.03 6.36
CA ASP A 77 -0.52 27.70 7.30
C ASP A 77 -1.77 27.17 6.58
N PHE A 78 -1.90 25.85 6.53
CA PHE A 78 -3.04 25.14 5.93
C PHE A 78 -4.40 25.50 6.54
N SER A 79 -4.43 25.96 7.80
CA SER A 79 -5.66 26.37 8.49
C SER A 79 -6.35 27.56 7.81
N VAL A 80 -5.58 28.44 7.19
CA VAL A 80 -6.12 29.59 6.44
C VAL A 80 -6.90 29.10 5.22
N TYR A 81 -6.34 28.16 4.47
CA TYR A 81 -7.00 27.58 3.28
C TYR A 81 -8.28 26.83 3.61
N LEU A 82 -8.38 26.20 4.79
CA LEU A 82 -9.58 25.50 5.27
C LEU A 82 -10.72 26.45 5.70
N GLN A 83 -10.46 27.75 5.86
CA GLN A 83 -11.49 28.75 6.19
C GLN A 83 -12.11 29.41 4.95
N ILE A 84 -11.47 29.26 3.78
CA ILE A 84 -11.88 29.92 2.53
C ILE A 84 -13.01 29.14 1.84
N ARG A 85 -14.04 29.85 1.39
CA ARG A 85 -15.19 29.30 0.66
C ARG A 85 -14.79 28.63 -0.67
N GLN A 86 -13.87 29.25 -1.41
CA GLN A 86 -13.35 28.71 -2.68
C GLN A 86 -12.70 27.33 -2.53
N THR A 87 -11.94 27.10 -1.45
CA THR A 87 -11.30 25.79 -1.18
C THR A 87 -12.33 24.69 -0.98
N TRP A 88 -13.38 24.96 -0.20
CA TRP A 88 -14.46 24.00 0.00
C TRP A 88 -15.22 23.74 -1.30
N LEU A 89 -15.52 24.78 -2.08
CA LEU A 89 -16.18 24.61 -3.38
C LEU A 89 -15.34 23.75 -4.34
N ALA A 90 -14.03 23.97 -4.40
CA ALA A 90 -13.12 23.14 -5.20
C ALA A 90 -13.11 21.68 -4.71
N PHE A 91 -13.02 21.45 -3.40
CA PHE A 91 -13.10 20.11 -2.81
C PHE A 91 -14.41 19.40 -3.17
N MET A 92 -15.54 20.10 -3.09
CA MET A 92 -16.85 19.52 -3.44
C MET A 92 -16.95 19.16 -4.92
N ILE A 93 -16.45 20.02 -5.82
CA ILE A 93 -16.44 19.73 -7.26
C ILE A 93 -15.57 18.50 -7.56
N ILE A 94 -14.36 18.45 -7.00
CA ILE A 94 -13.45 17.30 -7.18
C ILE A 94 -14.12 16.02 -6.70
N LEU A 95 -14.75 16.05 -5.52
CA LEU A 95 -15.41 14.89 -4.92
C LEU A 95 -16.60 14.41 -5.79
N CYS A 96 -17.40 15.31 -6.37
CA CYS A 96 -18.45 14.96 -7.32
C CYS A 96 -17.90 14.31 -8.61
N ILE A 97 -16.81 14.85 -9.18
CA ILE A 97 -16.18 14.30 -10.40
C ILE A 97 -15.64 12.90 -10.13
N VAL A 98 -14.95 12.71 -9.01
CA VAL A 98 -14.40 11.42 -8.60
C VAL A 98 -15.52 10.39 -8.43
N GLU A 99 -16.62 10.76 -7.76
CA GLU A 99 -17.77 9.87 -7.58
C GLU A 99 -18.41 9.48 -8.91
N PHE A 100 -18.60 10.44 -9.82
CA PHE A 100 -19.13 10.18 -11.16
C PHE A 100 -18.25 9.18 -11.94
N ILE A 101 -16.91 9.35 -11.89
CA ILE A 101 -15.97 8.43 -12.52
C ILE A 101 -16.08 7.02 -11.91
N ILE A 102 -16.19 6.91 -10.58
CA ILE A 102 -16.34 5.63 -9.89
C ILE A 102 -17.63 4.91 -10.33
N ILE A 103 -18.76 5.62 -10.36
CA ILE A 103 -20.04 5.06 -10.81
C ILE A 103 -19.93 4.58 -12.27
N LEU A 104 -19.34 5.39 -13.13
CA LEU A 104 -19.14 5.07 -14.54
C LEU A 104 -18.31 3.78 -14.71
N LEU A 105 -17.19 3.67 -14.00
CA LEU A 105 -16.35 2.47 -13.99
C LEU A 105 -17.12 1.23 -13.53
N LEU A 106 -17.94 1.35 -12.47
CA LEU A 106 -18.74 0.24 -11.96
C LEU A 106 -19.83 -0.22 -12.95
N ILE A 107 -20.46 0.71 -13.66
CA ILE A 107 -21.46 0.39 -14.70
C ILE A 107 -20.79 -0.36 -15.85
N PHE A 108 -19.66 0.14 -16.38
CA PHE A 108 -18.97 -0.49 -17.49
C PHE A 108 -18.39 -1.87 -17.12
N LEU A 109 -17.91 -2.02 -15.89
CA LEU A 109 -17.29 -3.26 -15.42
C LEU A 109 -18.29 -4.22 -14.75
N ARG A 110 -19.60 -3.96 -14.80
CA ARG A 110 -20.64 -4.71 -14.06
C ARG A 110 -20.51 -6.24 -14.14
N LYS A 111 -20.28 -6.77 -15.35
CA LYS A 111 -20.16 -8.22 -15.58
C LYS A 111 -18.93 -8.80 -14.86
N ARG A 112 -17.82 -8.07 -14.90
CA ARG A 112 -16.55 -8.47 -14.27
C ARG A 112 -16.59 -8.27 -12.76
N VAL A 113 -17.26 -7.22 -12.29
CA VAL A 113 -17.55 -6.98 -10.86
C VAL A 113 -18.32 -8.16 -10.26
N LEU A 114 -19.34 -8.71 -10.95
CA LEU A 114 -20.06 -9.90 -10.46
C LEU A 114 -19.14 -11.11 -10.25
N ILE A 115 -18.18 -11.34 -11.15
CA ILE A 115 -17.20 -12.43 -11.01
C ILE A 115 -16.22 -12.15 -9.86
N ALA A 116 -15.71 -10.92 -9.77
CA ALA A 116 -14.84 -10.50 -8.67
C ALA A 116 -15.56 -10.66 -7.32
N ILE A 117 -16.85 -10.35 -7.23
CA ILE A 117 -17.67 -10.56 -6.03
C ILE A 117 -17.72 -12.04 -5.63
N ALA A 118 -17.80 -12.95 -6.60
CA ALA A 118 -17.78 -14.38 -6.31
C ALA A 118 -16.43 -14.84 -5.75
N LEU A 119 -15.32 -14.40 -6.35
CA LEU A 119 -13.97 -14.65 -5.83
C LEU A 119 -13.79 -14.07 -4.42
N ILE A 120 -14.29 -12.85 -4.20
CA ILE A 120 -14.33 -12.20 -2.89
C ILE A 120 -15.14 -13.06 -1.90
N LYS A 121 -16.32 -13.58 -2.26
CA LYS A 121 -17.09 -14.45 -1.36
C LYS A 121 -16.32 -15.70 -0.95
N GLU A 122 -15.61 -16.35 -1.89
CA GLU A 122 -14.78 -17.52 -1.59
C GLU A 122 -13.56 -17.17 -0.71
N ALA A 123 -12.88 -16.06 -1.01
CA ALA A 123 -11.79 -15.56 -0.18
C ALA A 123 -12.26 -15.21 1.24
N SER A 124 -13.45 -14.64 1.38
CA SER A 124 -14.06 -14.35 2.68
C SER A 124 -14.36 -15.63 3.47
N ARG A 125 -14.84 -16.70 2.81
CA ARG A 125 -15.00 -18.03 3.43
C ARG A 125 -13.65 -18.56 3.92
N ALA A 126 -12.61 -18.51 3.08
CA ALA A 126 -11.26 -18.95 3.44
C ALA A 126 -10.69 -18.19 4.65
N ILE A 127 -10.85 -16.86 4.68
CA ILE A 127 -10.45 -16.01 5.80
C ILE A 127 -11.23 -16.35 7.07
N GLY A 128 -12.52 -16.70 6.96
CA GLY A 128 -13.33 -17.17 8.08
C GLY A 128 -12.79 -18.45 8.72
N HIS A 129 -12.19 -19.35 7.94
CA HIS A 129 -11.53 -20.55 8.45
C HIS A 129 -10.10 -20.29 8.96
N VAL A 130 -9.43 -19.25 8.44
CA VAL A 130 -8.07 -18.86 8.83
C VAL A 130 -8.08 -17.46 9.46
N MET A 131 -8.93 -17.24 10.48
CA MET A 131 -9.11 -15.91 11.08
C MET A 131 -7.81 -15.32 11.66
N SER A 132 -6.88 -16.18 12.10
CA SER A 132 -5.55 -15.75 12.57
C SER A 132 -4.74 -15.00 11.51
N ALA A 133 -5.05 -15.17 10.21
CA ALA A 133 -4.42 -14.43 9.12
C ALA A 133 -4.66 -12.91 9.23
N LEU A 134 -5.79 -12.49 9.81
CA LEU A 134 -6.13 -11.07 9.96
C LEU A 134 -5.23 -10.34 10.95
N PHE A 135 -4.57 -11.06 11.87
CA PHE A 135 -3.59 -10.47 12.80
C PHE A 135 -2.17 -10.40 12.21
N TYR A 136 -1.91 -11.08 11.09
CA TYR A 136 -0.60 -11.11 10.46
C TYR A 136 -0.05 -9.73 10.06
N PRO A 137 -0.85 -8.74 9.59
CA PRO A 137 -0.38 -7.40 9.32
C PRO A 137 0.30 -6.74 10.52
N LEU A 138 -0.12 -7.03 11.75
CA LEU A 138 0.52 -6.49 12.96
C LEU A 138 1.97 -6.98 13.07
N LEU A 139 2.21 -8.26 12.79
CA LEU A 139 3.56 -8.82 12.73
C LEU A 139 4.39 -8.16 11.61
N THR A 140 3.81 -8.01 10.41
CA THR A 140 4.48 -7.32 9.30
C THR A 140 4.83 -5.87 9.66
N PHE A 141 3.91 -5.12 10.26
CA PHE A 141 4.16 -3.75 10.69
C PHE A 141 5.22 -3.67 11.78
N ALA A 142 5.21 -4.57 12.75
CA ALA A 142 6.25 -4.65 13.78
C ALA A 142 7.63 -4.90 13.17
N LEU A 143 7.74 -5.88 12.26
CA LEU A 143 8.99 -6.19 11.56
C LEU A 143 9.47 -5.03 10.67
N LEU A 144 8.57 -4.37 9.95
CA LEU A 144 8.90 -3.17 9.17
C LEU A 144 9.33 -2.00 10.06
N ALA A 145 8.69 -1.81 11.22
CA ALA A 145 9.10 -0.80 12.19
C ALA A 145 10.52 -1.06 12.71
N VAL A 146 10.88 -2.32 12.97
CA VAL A 146 12.26 -2.71 13.32
C VAL A 146 13.23 -2.36 12.18
N VAL A 147 12.88 -2.66 10.93
CA VAL A 147 13.72 -2.32 9.77
C VAL A 147 13.89 -0.80 9.62
N ILE A 148 12.81 -0.03 9.77
CA ILE A 148 12.84 1.45 9.71
C ILE A 148 13.69 2.01 10.86
N ALA A 149 13.51 1.51 12.09
CA ALA A 149 14.27 1.94 13.25
C ALA A 149 15.75 1.64 13.07
N TYR A 150 16.11 0.42 12.63
CA TYR A 150 17.47 0.05 12.32
C TYR A 150 18.08 0.99 11.27
N TRP A 151 17.39 1.21 10.13
CA TRP A 151 17.84 2.13 9.09
C TRP A 151 18.02 3.56 9.57
N ALA A 152 17.10 4.08 10.40
CA ALA A 152 17.17 5.44 10.92
C ALA A 152 18.35 5.59 11.89
N ILE A 153 18.56 4.63 12.79
CA ILE A 153 19.69 4.61 13.72
C ILE A 153 21.00 4.59 12.93
N THR A 154 21.16 3.69 11.97
CA THR A 154 22.39 3.58 11.16
C THR A 154 22.60 4.77 10.24
N ALA A 155 21.55 5.44 9.77
CA ALA A 155 21.65 6.66 8.98
C ALA A 155 22.14 7.85 9.82
N VAL A 156 21.62 7.99 11.06
CA VAL A 156 21.89 9.14 11.94
C VAL A 156 23.18 8.97 12.77
N TYR A 157 23.54 7.74 13.15
CA TYR A 157 24.69 7.46 14.01
C TYR A 157 26.03 8.06 13.50
N PRO A 158 26.38 8.00 12.19
CA PRO A 158 27.57 8.66 11.65
C PRO A 158 27.56 10.19 11.80
N LEU A 159 26.38 10.82 11.68
CA LEU A 159 26.21 12.27 11.85
C LEU A 159 26.49 12.67 13.31
N ILE A 160 25.98 11.91 14.27
CA ILE A 160 26.20 12.14 15.70
C ILE A 160 27.68 12.03 16.05
N ILE A 161 28.36 10.96 15.60
CA ILE A 161 29.80 10.79 15.85
C ILE A 161 30.61 11.94 15.28
N SER A 162 30.28 12.40 14.06
CA SER A 162 30.99 13.53 13.44
C SER A 162 30.84 14.85 14.21
N GLN A 163 29.77 14.99 14.99
CA GLN A 163 29.53 16.16 15.84
C GLN A 163 30.27 16.04 17.17
N ILE A 164 30.34 14.85 17.76
CA ILE A 164 31.07 14.58 19.00
C ILE A 164 32.60 14.66 18.79
N SER A 165 33.10 14.13 17.67
CA SER A 165 34.54 14.21 17.35
C SER A 165 35.04 15.64 17.15
N LYS A 166 34.18 16.56 16.67
CA LYS A 166 34.48 18.00 16.61
C LYS A 166 34.61 18.66 17.98
N LEU A 167 33.90 18.17 18.99
CA LEU A 167 34.00 18.70 20.36
C LEU A 167 35.38 18.39 20.98
N HIS A 168 36.07 17.35 20.49
CA HIS A 168 37.36 16.90 21.04
C HIS A 168 38.60 17.48 20.32
N PHE A 169 38.49 17.96 19.08
CA PHE A 169 39.64 18.46 18.29
C PHE A 169 39.79 19.98 18.21
N LEU A 170 38.98 20.74 18.96
CA LEU A 170 39.11 22.19 19.12
C LEU A 170 39.68 22.61 20.48
N THR A 171 40.55 21.80 21.09
CA THR A 171 41.69 22.39 21.80
C THR A 171 42.63 22.97 20.74
N PHE A 172 42.23 24.09 20.13
CA PHE A 172 43.20 24.98 19.51
C PHE A 172 44.27 25.22 20.58
N ASN A 173 45.50 24.80 20.28
CA ASN A 173 46.65 25.34 20.98
C ASN A 173 46.46 26.87 20.94
N LYS A 174 46.41 27.53 22.10
CA LYS A 174 46.11 28.96 22.23
C LYS A 174 47.11 29.78 21.39
N SER A 175 46.88 29.95 20.10
CA SER A 175 47.57 30.93 19.30
C SER A 175 46.89 32.27 19.60
N ASN A 176 47.70 33.28 19.93
CA ASN A 176 47.26 34.65 20.24
C ASN A 176 46.72 35.40 18.99
N ILE A 177 46.08 34.69 18.05
CA ILE A 177 45.59 35.28 16.80
C ILE A 177 44.42 36.24 17.07
N SER A 178 43.67 36.01 18.14
CA SER A 178 42.64 36.92 18.65
C SER A 178 43.20 38.27 19.12
N MET A 179 44.50 38.35 19.40
CA MET A 179 45.19 39.57 19.79
C MET A 179 45.68 40.37 18.57
N GLN A 180 45.81 39.72 17.41
CA GLN A 180 46.20 40.34 16.12
C GLN A 180 45.01 40.77 15.27
N CYS A 181 43.86 40.09 15.37
CA CYS A 181 42.62 40.43 14.66
C CYS A 181 41.41 40.29 15.61
N PRO A 182 40.94 41.39 16.24
CA PRO A 182 39.81 41.36 17.18
C PRO A 182 38.47 40.98 16.52
N ASP A 183 38.32 41.26 15.22
CA ASP A 183 37.10 41.04 14.45
C ASP A 183 37.04 39.67 13.75
N ALA A 184 37.99 38.77 14.03
CA ALA A 184 38.04 37.46 13.40
C ALA A 184 37.05 36.49 14.06
N GLU A 185 35.96 36.16 13.36
CA GLU A 185 35.00 35.14 13.78
C GLU A 185 35.35 33.76 13.21
N CYS A 186 35.27 32.72 14.04
CA CYS A 186 35.39 31.34 13.57
C CYS A 186 34.13 30.91 12.79
N LEU A 187 34.18 31.01 11.47
CA LEU A 187 33.15 30.48 10.59
C LEU A 187 33.30 28.96 10.42
N PHE A 188 32.17 28.28 10.50
CA PHE A 188 32.07 26.86 10.22
C PHE A 188 32.54 26.55 8.78
N ALA A 189 33.57 25.72 8.63
CA ALA A 189 34.11 25.38 7.30
C ALA A 189 33.34 24.22 6.63
N PHE A 190 33.32 23.02 7.23
CA PHE A 190 32.51 21.88 6.77
C PHE A 190 32.48 20.74 7.80
N TYR A 191 31.61 19.75 7.61
CA TYR A 191 31.68 18.45 8.29
C TYR A 191 32.64 17.53 7.54
N GLY A 192 33.83 17.26 8.09
CA GLY A 192 34.77 16.30 7.50
C GLY A 192 36.14 16.32 8.18
N GLY A 193 36.79 15.16 8.19
CA GLY A 193 38.22 14.99 8.48
C GLY A 193 38.82 14.01 7.46
N GLU A 194 40.14 13.92 7.37
CA GLU A 194 40.82 13.04 6.38
C GLU A 194 40.88 11.56 6.80
N THR A 195 40.11 11.14 7.80
CA THR A 195 40.10 9.75 8.25
C THR A 195 39.46 8.84 7.19
N LEU A 196 39.94 7.60 7.08
CA LEU A 196 39.36 6.58 6.17
C LEU A 196 37.85 6.45 6.35
N TYR A 197 37.35 6.62 7.57
CA TYR A 197 35.92 6.60 7.90
C TYR A 197 35.12 7.66 7.13
N HIS A 198 35.59 8.91 7.04
CA HIS A 198 34.89 9.98 6.32
C HIS A 198 34.88 9.76 4.80
N LYS A 199 35.90 9.10 4.26
CA LYS A 199 35.97 8.74 2.82
C LYS A 199 34.91 7.68 2.45
N TYR A 200 34.66 6.70 3.33
CA TYR A 200 33.69 5.63 3.10
C TYR A 200 32.27 5.94 3.60
N LEU A 201 32.05 7.06 4.30
CA LEU A 201 30.76 7.41 4.88
C LEU A 201 29.64 7.45 3.82
N ILE A 202 29.90 8.03 2.65
CA ILE A 202 28.94 8.09 1.54
C ILE A 202 28.58 6.67 1.06
N LEU A 203 29.58 5.78 0.93
CA LEU A 203 29.37 4.39 0.52
C LEU A 203 28.50 3.65 1.54
N PHE A 204 28.76 3.83 2.84
CA PHE A 204 27.95 3.22 3.90
C PHE A 204 26.50 3.72 3.89
N GLN A 205 26.27 4.99 3.56
CA GLN A 205 24.90 5.52 3.43
C GLN A 205 24.17 4.90 2.22
N PHE A 206 24.84 4.73 1.08
CA PHE A 206 24.26 4.01 -0.06
C PHE A 206 23.97 2.54 0.28
N TYR A 207 24.90 1.86 0.96
CA TYR A 207 24.70 0.50 1.44
C TYR A 207 23.52 0.40 2.43
N ASN A 208 23.38 1.37 3.34
CA ASN A 208 22.28 1.43 4.30
C ASN A 208 20.91 1.58 3.60
N VAL A 209 20.83 2.42 2.57
CA VAL A 209 19.61 2.55 1.74
C VAL A 209 19.29 1.24 1.01
N PHE A 210 20.30 0.61 0.42
CA PHE A 210 20.13 -0.70 -0.22
C PHE A 210 19.63 -1.77 0.76
N LEU A 211 20.24 -1.84 1.95
CA LEU A 211 19.88 -2.80 3.00
C LEU A 211 18.45 -2.55 3.49
N PHE A 212 18.02 -1.30 3.62
CA PHE A 212 16.64 -0.95 3.94
C PHE A 212 15.65 -1.53 2.92
N PHE A 213 15.86 -1.29 1.62
CA PHE A 213 15.00 -1.87 0.58
C PHE A 213 15.00 -3.40 0.62
N TRP A 214 16.17 -4.01 0.81
CA TRP A 214 16.28 -5.46 0.83
C TRP A 214 15.54 -6.07 2.03
N CYS A 215 15.75 -5.56 3.24
CA CYS A 215 15.06 -6.02 4.44
C CYS A 215 13.55 -5.76 4.38
N ALA A 216 13.11 -4.59 3.90
CA ALA A 216 11.69 -4.29 3.76
C ALA A 216 10.99 -5.24 2.75
N ASN A 217 11.65 -5.53 1.62
CA ASN A 217 11.14 -6.50 0.66
C ASN A 217 11.15 -7.93 1.24
N PHE A 218 12.16 -8.29 2.04
CA PHE A 218 12.22 -9.59 2.71
C PHE A 218 11.06 -9.79 3.70
N VAL A 219 10.77 -8.80 4.53
CA VAL A 219 9.63 -8.84 5.45
C VAL A 219 8.31 -8.98 4.67
N THR A 220 8.18 -8.26 3.56
CA THR A 220 7.00 -8.36 2.68
C THR A 220 6.89 -9.75 2.07
N ALA A 221 7.98 -10.30 1.54
CA ALA A 221 8.03 -11.63 0.94
C ALA A 221 7.68 -12.72 1.96
N LEU A 222 8.20 -12.60 3.19
CA LEU A 222 7.87 -13.51 4.29
C LEU A 222 6.37 -13.53 4.58
N GLY A 223 5.74 -12.35 4.57
CA GLY A 223 4.29 -12.24 4.68
C GLY A 223 3.53 -12.89 3.53
N GLN A 224 3.98 -12.68 2.29
CA GLN A 224 3.35 -13.26 1.11
C GLN A 224 3.39 -14.79 1.14
N VAL A 225 4.55 -15.41 1.38
CA VAL A 225 4.70 -16.88 1.47
C VAL A 225 3.92 -17.46 2.66
N THR A 226 3.93 -16.78 3.81
CA THR A 226 3.24 -17.27 5.01
C THR A 226 1.73 -17.30 4.79
N LEU A 227 1.16 -16.19 4.30
CA LEU A 227 -0.28 -16.08 4.02
C LEU A 227 -0.69 -17.05 2.92
N SER A 228 0.05 -17.11 1.81
CA SER A 228 -0.27 -18.03 0.72
C SER A 228 -0.20 -19.48 1.16
N GLY A 229 0.78 -19.87 1.98
CA GLY A 229 0.84 -21.24 2.49
C GLY A 229 -0.29 -21.61 3.43
N ALA A 230 -0.83 -20.64 4.19
CA ALA A 230 -2.00 -20.86 5.04
C ALA A 230 -3.29 -21.01 4.21
N PHE A 231 -3.51 -20.12 3.23
CA PHE A 231 -4.68 -20.19 2.35
C PHE A 231 -4.63 -21.36 1.36
N ALA A 232 -3.45 -21.76 0.90
CA ALA A 232 -3.27 -22.98 0.12
C ALA A 232 -3.63 -24.23 0.95
N SER A 233 -3.25 -24.27 2.23
CA SER A 233 -3.65 -25.37 3.13
C SER A 233 -5.17 -25.44 3.30
N TYR A 234 -5.86 -24.29 3.31
CA TYR A 234 -7.32 -24.25 3.27
C TYR A 234 -7.88 -24.76 1.94
N TYR A 235 -7.35 -24.27 0.80
CA TYR A 235 -7.89 -24.62 -0.52
C TYR A 235 -7.85 -26.12 -0.76
N TRP A 236 -6.68 -26.73 -0.56
CA TRP A 236 -6.41 -28.14 -0.83
C TRP A 236 -6.88 -29.11 0.26
N ALA A 237 -7.57 -28.63 1.30
CA ALA A 237 -8.23 -29.48 2.29
C ALA A 237 -9.54 -30.05 1.72
N PHE A 238 -9.75 -31.36 1.77
CA PHE A 238 -11.00 -31.99 1.32
C PHE A 238 -12.14 -31.74 2.31
N LYS A 239 -11.90 -32.01 3.60
CA LYS A 239 -12.84 -31.74 4.68
C LYS A 239 -12.45 -30.47 5.43
N LYS A 240 -13.24 -29.42 5.27
CA LYS A 240 -13.05 -28.13 5.94
C LYS A 240 -13.98 -28.08 7.16
N PRO A 241 -13.49 -27.90 8.41
CA PRO A 241 -12.13 -27.51 8.79
C PRO A 241 -11.18 -28.65 9.22
N GLU A 242 -11.62 -29.91 9.22
CA GLU A 242 -10.86 -31.05 9.80
C GLU A 242 -9.45 -31.25 9.24
N ASP A 243 -9.28 -31.08 7.92
CA ASP A 243 -8.00 -31.28 7.22
C ASP A 243 -7.11 -30.02 7.23
N ILE A 244 -7.57 -28.93 7.84
CA ILE A 244 -6.81 -27.68 7.95
C ILE A 244 -5.91 -27.75 9.19
N PRO A 245 -4.60 -27.40 9.11
CA PRO A 245 -3.74 -27.35 10.29
C PRO A 245 -4.34 -26.48 11.40
N GLY A 246 -4.28 -26.90 12.67
CA GLY A 246 -4.90 -26.13 13.77
C GLY A 246 -4.38 -24.69 13.93
N TYR A 247 -3.12 -24.44 13.54
CA TYR A 247 -2.53 -23.10 13.48
C TYR A 247 -1.90 -22.84 12.10
N PRO A 248 -2.70 -22.54 11.06
CA PRO A 248 -2.22 -22.48 9.67
C PRO A 248 -1.13 -21.43 9.47
N ILE A 249 -1.28 -20.26 10.10
CA ILE A 249 -0.34 -19.14 9.98
C ILE A 249 1.00 -19.47 10.62
N PHE A 250 1.01 -19.96 11.86
CA PHE A 250 2.26 -20.30 12.55
C PHE A 250 2.98 -21.48 11.88
N SER A 251 2.24 -22.50 11.45
CA SER A 251 2.80 -23.62 10.68
C SER A 251 3.42 -23.13 9.37
N SER A 252 2.70 -22.29 8.61
CA SER A 252 3.19 -21.72 7.36
C SER A 252 4.42 -20.82 7.57
N LEU A 253 4.40 -19.98 8.60
CA LEU A 253 5.52 -19.11 8.97
C LEU A 253 6.77 -19.94 9.33
N GLY A 254 6.59 -21.01 10.11
CA GLY A 254 7.67 -21.93 10.46
C GLY A 254 8.29 -22.59 9.24
N ARG A 255 7.48 -23.05 8.27
CA ARG A 255 7.98 -23.58 7.00
C ARG A 255 8.72 -22.53 6.19
N ALA A 256 8.18 -21.31 6.10
CA ALA A 256 8.80 -20.21 5.37
C ALA A 256 10.19 -19.85 5.93
N LEU A 257 10.31 -19.76 7.25
CA LEU A 257 11.57 -19.44 7.95
C LEU A 257 12.58 -20.60 7.93
N ARG A 258 12.12 -21.85 8.02
CA ARG A 258 13.01 -23.01 8.08
C ARG A 258 13.53 -23.45 6.72
N TYR A 259 12.70 -23.38 5.68
CA TYR A 259 13.00 -24.00 4.38
C TYR A 259 13.11 -23.00 3.22
N HIS A 260 12.52 -21.80 3.32
CA HIS A 260 12.37 -20.90 2.17
C HIS A 260 13.05 -19.53 2.32
N THR A 261 13.79 -19.28 3.41
CA THR A 261 14.50 -18.01 3.66
C THR A 261 15.44 -17.62 2.53
N GLY A 262 16.19 -18.57 1.96
CA GLY A 262 17.07 -18.30 0.82
C GLY A 262 16.30 -17.82 -0.43
N SER A 263 15.16 -18.45 -0.74
CA SER A 263 14.32 -18.05 -1.88
C SER A 263 13.66 -16.69 -1.66
N LEU A 264 13.20 -16.43 -0.44
CA LEU A 264 12.66 -15.14 0.02
C LEU A 264 13.71 -14.03 -0.10
N ALA A 265 14.93 -14.27 0.38
CA ALA A 265 16.04 -13.34 0.31
C ALA A 265 16.46 -13.04 -1.13
N PHE A 266 16.53 -14.06 -1.98
CA PHE A 266 16.88 -13.92 -3.40
C PHE A 266 15.83 -13.11 -4.18
N GLY A 267 14.54 -13.44 -4.06
CA GLY A 267 13.48 -12.66 -4.72
C GLY A 267 13.45 -11.21 -4.24
N SER A 268 13.65 -10.99 -2.94
CA SER A 268 13.72 -9.65 -2.34
C SER A 268 14.94 -8.86 -2.80
N LEU A 269 16.07 -9.52 -3.02
CA LEU A 269 17.31 -8.93 -3.53
C LEU A 269 17.11 -8.39 -4.95
N ILE A 270 16.51 -9.18 -5.85
CA ILE A 270 16.22 -8.76 -7.22
C ILE A 270 15.36 -7.49 -7.21
N LEU A 271 14.31 -7.47 -6.39
CA LEU A 271 13.43 -6.31 -6.29
C LEU A 271 14.15 -5.08 -5.71
N SER A 272 14.99 -5.25 -4.68
CA SER A 272 15.73 -4.14 -4.08
C SER A 272 16.73 -3.50 -5.05
N LEU A 273 17.38 -4.30 -5.91
CA LEU A 273 18.31 -3.77 -6.91
C LEU A 273 17.60 -2.83 -7.89
N VAL A 274 16.43 -3.23 -8.39
CA VAL A 274 15.61 -2.41 -9.29
C VAL A 274 15.14 -1.13 -8.58
N GLN A 275 14.73 -1.23 -7.31
CA GLN A 275 14.29 -0.07 -6.53
C GLN A 275 15.42 0.93 -6.27
N VAL A 276 16.63 0.46 -5.94
CA VAL A 276 17.79 1.34 -5.76
C VAL A 276 18.13 2.07 -7.06
N ILE A 277 18.11 1.37 -8.20
CA ILE A 277 18.32 2.02 -9.50
C ILE A 277 17.26 3.11 -9.75
N ARG A 278 16.00 2.85 -9.44
CA ARG A 278 14.91 3.83 -9.57
C ARG A 278 15.14 5.07 -8.68
N VAL A 279 15.57 4.88 -7.44
CA VAL A 279 15.91 5.99 -6.53
C VAL A 279 17.08 6.81 -7.08
N ILE A 280 18.11 6.15 -7.63
CA ILE A 280 19.24 6.83 -8.27
C ILE A 280 18.78 7.64 -9.48
N LEU A 281 17.91 7.10 -10.34
CA LEU A 281 17.37 7.82 -11.49
C LEU A 281 16.55 9.06 -11.07
N GLU A 282 15.81 8.96 -9.97
CA GLU A 282 15.06 10.11 -9.42
C GLU A 282 16.00 11.19 -8.86
N TYR A 283 17.05 10.77 -8.15
CA TYR A 283 18.08 11.67 -7.65
C TYR A 283 18.82 12.39 -8.79
N LEU A 284 19.21 11.65 -9.83
CA LEU A 284 19.88 12.21 -11.01
C LEU A 284 18.99 13.23 -11.72
N ASP A 285 17.70 12.95 -11.87
CA ASP A 285 16.76 13.88 -12.50
C ASP A 285 16.65 15.17 -11.72
N HIS A 286 16.52 15.06 -10.39
CA HIS A 286 16.50 16.24 -9.53
C HIS A 286 17.77 17.10 -9.68
N LYS A 287 18.95 16.46 -9.75
CA LYS A 287 20.23 17.16 -9.88
C LYS A 287 20.46 17.74 -11.27
N LEU A 288 19.88 17.13 -12.31
CA LEU A 288 20.01 17.55 -13.70
C LEU A 288 18.92 18.55 -14.15
N LYS A 289 18.02 18.98 -13.26
CA LYS A 289 17.00 20.00 -13.57
C LYS A 289 17.59 21.30 -14.14
N GLY A 290 18.78 21.70 -13.67
CA GLY A 290 19.50 22.89 -14.16
C GLY A 290 20.29 22.71 -15.46
N ALA A 291 20.48 21.48 -15.94
CA ALA A 291 21.22 21.23 -17.18
C ALA A 291 20.32 21.39 -18.42
N GLN A 292 20.84 22.02 -19.48
CA GLN A 292 20.09 22.33 -20.71
C GLN A 292 20.17 21.26 -21.81
N ASN A 293 20.66 20.05 -21.50
CA ASN A 293 20.79 18.99 -22.51
C ASN A 293 19.48 18.21 -22.69
N LYS A 294 18.78 18.46 -23.81
CA LYS A 294 17.50 17.83 -24.16
C LYS A 294 17.60 16.31 -24.32
N CYS A 295 18.71 15.80 -24.87
CA CYS A 295 18.93 14.35 -25.08
C CYS A 295 19.03 13.61 -23.73
N ALA A 296 19.80 14.16 -22.79
CA ALA A 296 19.94 13.58 -21.45
C ALA A 296 18.61 13.53 -20.69
N LYS A 297 17.77 14.59 -20.80
CA LYS A 297 16.43 14.61 -20.19
C LYS A 297 15.50 13.55 -20.80
N PHE A 298 15.53 13.40 -22.13
CA PHE A 298 14.74 12.38 -22.81
C PHE A 298 15.15 10.96 -22.38
N MET A 299 16.45 10.65 -22.41
CA MET A 299 16.97 9.35 -21.97
C MET A 299 16.61 9.05 -20.51
N LEU A 300 16.74 10.02 -19.62
CA LEU A 300 16.43 9.83 -18.20
C LEU A 300 14.95 9.56 -17.98
N SER A 301 14.07 10.27 -18.69
CA SER A 301 12.63 10.01 -18.68
C SER A 301 12.29 8.60 -19.17
N CYS A 302 12.91 8.16 -20.27
CA CYS A 302 12.76 6.80 -20.80
C CYS A 302 13.21 5.75 -19.78
N MET A 303 14.40 5.90 -19.20
CA MET A 303 14.91 4.98 -18.17
C MET A 303 14.01 4.93 -16.94
N LYS A 304 13.50 6.08 -16.46
CA LYS A 304 12.53 6.12 -15.35
C LYS A 304 11.29 5.29 -15.66
N CYS A 305 10.74 5.43 -16.86
CA CYS A 305 9.59 4.64 -17.31
C CYS A 305 9.93 3.14 -17.35
N CYS A 306 11.04 2.76 -17.99
CA CYS A 306 11.46 1.36 -18.10
C CYS A 306 11.69 0.70 -16.74
N PHE A 307 12.39 1.37 -15.81
CA PHE A 307 12.65 0.83 -14.47
C PHE A 307 11.40 0.83 -13.59
N TRP A 308 10.46 1.76 -13.78
CA TRP A 308 9.15 1.70 -13.15
C TRP A 308 8.34 0.49 -13.63
N CYS A 309 8.31 0.24 -14.94
CA CYS A 309 7.70 -0.96 -15.51
C CYS A 309 8.38 -2.24 -14.99
N LEU A 310 9.72 -2.27 -14.99
CA LEU A 310 10.49 -3.41 -14.49
C LEU A 310 10.18 -3.70 -13.01
N GLU A 311 10.13 -2.67 -12.15
CA GLU A 311 9.76 -2.83 -10.74
C GLU A 311 8.37 -3.47 -10.60
N LYS A 312 7.40 -3.05 -11.42
CA LYS A 312 6.06 -3.62 -11.43
C LYS A 312 6.06 -5.09 -11.89
N CYS A 313 6.78 -5.41 -12.97
CA CYS A 313 6.91 -6.77 -13.47
C CYS A 313 7.57 -7.70 -12.44
N ILE A 314 8.66 -7.26 -11.80
CA ILE A 314 9.36 -8.05 -10.77
C ILE A 314 8.48 -8.21 -9.53
N LYS A 315 7.75 -7.18 -9.10
CA LYS A 315 6.78 -7.30 -7.99
C LYS A 315 5.70 -8.34 -8.29
N PHE A 316 5.15 -8.30 -9.50
CA PHE A 316 4.16 -9.28 -9.96
C PHE A 316 4.75 -10.70 -10.00
N LEU A 317 5.92 -10.88 -10.59
CA LEU A 317 6.59 -12.17 -10.67
C LEU A 317 6.89 -12.73 -9.27
N ASN A 318 7.50 -11.92 -8.39
CA ASN A 318 7.82 -12.31 -7.02
C ASN A 318 6.57 -12.77 -6.27
N ARG A 319 5.49 -11.98 -6.30
CA ARG A 319 4.23 -12.28 -5.60
C ARG A 319 3.69 -13.66 -6.00
N ASN A 320 3.64 -13.95 -7.30
CA ASN A 320 3.13 -15.22 -7.81
C ASN A 320 4.11 -16.38 -7.58
N ALA A 321 5.42 -16.14 -7.69
CA ALA A 321 6.45 -17.13 -7.37
C ALA A 321 6.37 -17.56 -5.88
N TYR A 322 6.15 -16.62 -4.97
CA TYR A 322 5.97 -16.89 -3.54
C TYR A 322 4.73 -17.73 -3.25
N ILE A 323 3.64 -17.57 -4.00
CA ILE A 323 2.48 -18.46 -3.91
C ILE A 323 2.87 -19.88 -4.34
N MET A 324 3.55 -20.05 -5.48
CA MET A 324 4.00 -21.37 -5.94
C MET A 324 5.04 -22.02 -5.01
N ILE A 325 5.93 -21.24 -4.40
CA ILE A 325 6.83 -21.72 -3.33
C ILE A 325 6.00 -22.27 -2.17
N ALA A 326 4.95 -21.59 -1.76
CA ALA A 326 4.13 -22.03 -0.63
C ALA A 326 3.30 -23.30 -0.94
N ILE A 327 2.90 -23.50 -2.19
CA ILE A 327 2.16 -24.70 -2.63
C ILE A 327 3.10 -25.90 -2.78
N TYR A 328 4.26 -25.75 -3.44
CA TYR A 328 5.13 -26.88 -3.81
C TYR A 328 6.41 -27.03 -3.01
N GLY A 329 6.83 -25.98 -2.30
CA GLY A 329 8.12 -25.96 -1.61
C GLY A 329 9.35 -25.91 -2.54
N LYS A 330 9.19 -25.58 -3.83
CA LYS A 330 10.31 -25.42 -4.78
C LYS A 330 11.10 -24.13 -4.50
N SER A 331 12.32 -24.04 -5.03
CA SER A 331 13.11 -22.80 -5.01
C SER A 331 12.53 -21.70 -5.91
N PHE A 332 12.96 -20.45 -5.71
CA PHE A 332 12.43 -19.27 -6.40
C PHE A 332 12.32 -19.38 -7.93
N CYS A 333 13.40 -19.69 -8.66
CA CYS A 333 13.37 -19.65 -10.13
C CYS A 333 12.40 -20.67 -10.77
N PRO A 334 12.40 -21.97 -10.37
CA PRO A 334 11.38 -22.93 -10.79
C PRO A 334 9.95 -22.46 -10.47
N SER A 335 9.70 -22.00 -9.25
CA SER A 335 8.37 -21.50 -8.86
C SER A 335 7.92 -20.29 -9.65
N ALA A 336 8.84 -19.36 -9.95
CA ALA A 336 8.57 -18.18 -10.78
C ALA A 336 8.23 -18.57 -12.22
N LYS A 337 8.95 -19.55 -12.78
CA LYS A 337 8.68 -20.10 -14.10
C LYS A 337 7.29 -20.75 -14.15
N ASP A 338 7.00 -21.64 -13.20
CA ASP A 338 5.72 -22.35 -13.13
C ASP A 338 4.56 -21.35 -12.95
N ALA A 339 4.70 -20.38 -12.04
CA ALA A 339 3.71 -19.33 -11.84
C ALA A 339 3.45 -18.52 -13.12
N PHE A 340 4.52 -18.10 -13.81
CA PHE A 340 4.41 -17.31 -15.02
C PHE A 340 3.68 -18.05 -16.14
N PHE A 341 4.03 -19.30 -16.40
CA PHE A 341 3.37 -20.10 -17.45
C PHE A 341 1.91 -20.40 -17.11
N LEU A 342 1.60 -20.71 -15.84
CA LEU A 342 0.23 -20.95 -15.40
C LEU A 342 -0.67 -19.71 -15.61
N LEU A 343 -0.14 -18.53 -15.29
CA LEU A 343 -0.84 -17.26 -15.47
C LEU A 343 -0.97 -16.87 -16.95
N MET A 344 0.08 -17.08 -17.75
CA MET A 344 0.05 -16.77 -19.19
C MET A 344 -0.99 -17.61 -19.95
N ARG A 345 -1.18 -18.88 -19.57
CA ARG A 345 -2.22 -19.74 -20.14
C ARG A 345 -3.64 -19.28 -19.80
N ASN A 346 -3.80 -18.52 -18.71
CA ASN A 346 -5.09 -18.02 -18.22
C ASN A 346 -5.17 -16.48 -18.26
N ILE A 347 -4.34 -15.82 -19.09
CA ILE A 347 -4.00 -14.39 -18.95
C ILE A 347 -5.19 -13.44 -19.01
N VAL A 348 -6.17 -13.69 -19.89
CA VAL A 348 -7.35 -12.82 -20.05
C VAL A 348 -8.19 -12.83 -18.77
N ARG A 349 -8.40 -14.02 -18.20
CA ARG A 349 -9.12 -14.20 -16.93
C ARG A 349 -8.36 -13.58 -15.77
N VAL A 350 -7.04 -13.79 -15.71
CA VAL A 350 -6.18 -13.23 -14.65
C VAL A 350 -6.23 -11.70 -14.69
N ALA A 351 -5.92 -11.11 -15.85
CA ALA A 351 -5.67 -9.67 -15.98
C ALA A 351 -6.91 -8.83 -15.71
N VAL A 352 -8.10 -9.30 -16.09
CA VAL A 352 -9.34 -8.55 -15.88
C VAL A 352 -9.86 -8.72 -14.45
N LEU A 353 -9.79 -9.94 -13.88
CA LEU A 353 -10.31 -10.20 -12.52
C LEU A 353 -9.43 -9.60 -11.43
N ASP A 354 -8.11 -9.63 -11.61
CA ASP A 354 -7.14 -9.03 -10.68
C ASP A 354 -7.37 -7.51 -10.54
N LYS A 355 -7.50 -6.80 -11.68
CA LYS A 355 -7.68 -5.34 -11.71
C LYS A 355 -9.00 -4.89 -11.10
N VAL A 356 -10.09 -5.61 -11.36
CA VAL A 356 -11.40 -5.29 -10.78
C VAL A 356 -11.40 -5.54 -9.28
N THR A 357 -10.79 -6.63 -8.83
CA THR A 357 -10.69 -6.93 -7.40
C THR A 357 -9.86 -5.88 -6.68
N ASP A 358 -8.70 -5.50 -7.20
CA ASP A 358 -7.87 -4.44 -6.65
C ASP A 358 -8.64 -3.10 -6.56
N PHE A 359 -9.43 -2.77 -7.57
CA PHE A 359 -10.27 -1.57 -7.57
C PHE A 359 -11.36 -1.62 -6.48
N LEU A 360 -12.06 -2.75 -6.33
CA LEU A 360 -13.08 -2.92 -5.28
C LEU A 360 -12.47 -2.86 -3.88
N LEU A 361 -11.31 -3.50 -3.68
CA LEU A 361 -10.56 -3.44 -2.43
C LEU A 361 -10.05 -2.02 -2.15
N PHE A 362 -9.69 -1.26 -3.17
CA PHE A 362 -9.34 0.15 -3.03
C PHE A 362 -10.54 1.01 -2.59
N LEU A 363 -11.71 0.81 -3.20
CA LEU A 363 -12.93 1.51 -2.80
C LEU A 363 -13.30 1.23 -1.34
N GLY A 364 -13.16 -0.01 -0.89
CA GLY A 364 -13.35 -0.39 0.52
C GLY A 364 -12.40 0.35 1.47
N LYS A 365 -11.13 0.50 1.11
CA LYS A 365 -10.15 1.30 1.89
C LYS A 365 -10.60 2.77 1.98
N LEU A 366 -11.01 3.36 0.86
CA LEU A 366 -11.49 4.74 0.84
C LEU A 366 -12.73 4.94 1.71
N LEU A 367 -13.67 4.00 1.68
CA LEU A 367 -14.87 4.05 2.52
C LEU A 367 -14.50 4.06 4.02
N ILE A 368 -13.63 3.15 4.45
CA ILE A 368 -13.20 3.06 5.86
C ILE A 368 -12.52 4.35 6.30
N VAL A 369 -11.56 4.83 5.50
CA VAL A 369 -10.83 6.08 5.78
C VAL A 369 -11.77 7.28 5.77
N GLY A 370 -12.74 7.31 4.86
CA GLY A 370 -13.77 8.36 4.78
C GLY A 370 -14.65 8.38 6.02
N ILE A 371 -15.20 7.23 6.43
CA ILE A 371 -16.04 7.12 7.63
C ILE A 371 -15.27 7.54 8.89
N VAL A 372 -14.08 6.97 9.11
CA VAL A 372 -13.23 7.29 10.27
C VAL A 372 -12.80 8.76 10.24
N GLY A 373 -12.46 9.29 9.06
CA GLY A 373 -12.08 10.69 8.87
C GLY A 373 -13.22 11.65 9.17
N ILE A 374 -14.45 11.34 8.75
CA ILE A 374 -15.65 12.12 9.06
C ILE A 374 -15.90 12.14 10.57
N PHE A 375 -15.88 10.97 11.23
CA PHE A 375 -16.04 10.89 12.69
C PHE A 375 -14.94 11.67 13.41
N SER A 376 -13.68 11.54 12.98
CA SER A 376 -12.55 12.27 13.54
C SER A 376 -12.70 13.78 13.36
N PHE A 377 -13.18 14.23 12.19
CA PHE A 377 -13.46 15.63 11.95
C PHE A 377 -14.52 16.17 12.90
N PHE A 378 -15.65 15.49 13.05
CA PHE A 378 -16.71 15.94 13.95
C PHE A 378 -16.28 15.94 15.42
N PHE A 379 -15.46 14.97 15.83
CA PHE A 379 -14.92 14.87 17.20
C PHE A 379 -13.91 16.00 17.50
N PHE A 380 -12.83 16.12 16.73
CA PHE A 380 -11.78 17.11 16.98
C PHE A 380 -12.18 18.55 16.65
N SER A 381 -13.23 18.77 15.85
CA SER A 381 -13.78 20.11 15.62
C SER A 381 -14.77 20.57 16.69
N GLY A 382 -15.08 19.73 17.70
CA GLY A 382 -15.99 20.06 18.78
C GLY A 382 -17.45 20.25 18.34
N ARG A 383 -17.84 19.76 17.16
CA ARG A 383 -19.18 19.98 16.59
C ARG A 383 -20.25 19.01 17.09
N ILE A 384 -19.86 18.00 17.87
CA ILE A 384 -20.77 17.04 18.50
C ILE A 384 -21.07 17.49 19.93
N ARG A 385 -22.28 18.01 20.17
CA ARG A 385 -22.74 18.46 21.51
C ARG A 385 -22.62 17.38 22.60
N ALA A 386 -22.71 16.11 22.24
CA ALA A 386 -22.61 14.98 23.17
C ALA A 386 -21.18 14.70 23.68
N VAL A 387 -20.15 15.30 23.05
CA VAL A 387 -18.74 15.00 23.33
C VAL A 387 -17.90 16.29 23.46
N GLU A 388 -18.57 17.43 23.55
CA GLU A 388 -17.95 18.77 23.60
C GLU A 388 -17.06 18.92 24.84
N GLU A 389 -17.45 18.35 25.98
CA GLU A 389 -16.66 18.34 27.21
C GLU A 389 -15.46 17.38 27.20
N ALA A 390 -15.49 16.35 26.34
CA ALA A 390 -14.42 15.36 26.23
C ALA A 390 -13.41 15.71 25.11
N ALA A 391 -13.75 16.63 24.21
CA ALA A 391 -12.90 17.04 23.11
C ALA A 391 -11.77 17.97 23.61
N PRO A 392 -10.49 17.68 23.30
CA PRO A 392 -9.38 18.53 23.73
C PRO A 392 -9.40 19.88 23.00
N SER A 393 -9.01 20.95 23.71
CA SER A 393 -8.82 22.28 23.11
C SER A 393 -7.51 22.33 22.32
N LEU A 394 -7.59 22.21 21.00
CA LEU A 394 -6.42 22.12 20.11
C LEU A 394 -6.16 23.43 19.36
N ASN A 395 -4.88 23.76 19.14
CA ASN A 395 -4.49 24.88 18.28
C ASN A 395 -4.80 24.57 16.81
N TYR A 396 -4.46 23.35 16.37
CA TYR A 396 -4.66 22.87 15.02
C TYR A 396 -5.44 21.54 15.02
N TYR A 397 -6.77 21.62 15.07
CA TYR A 397 -7.64 20.43 15.06
C TYR A 397 -7.42 19.51 13.84
N TRP A 398 -6.88 20.02 12.72
CA TRP A 398 -6.59 19.24 11.52
C TRP A 398 -5.41 18.28 11.67
N VAL A 399 -4.47 18.54 12.60
CA VAL A 399 -3.27 17.72 12.78
C VAL A 399 -3.66 16.31 13.29
N PRO A 400 -4.41 16.15 14.40
CA PRO A 400 -4.87 14.84 14.84
C PRO A 400 -5.75 14.13 13.81
N ILE A 401 -6.62 14.87 13.11
CA ILE A 401 -7.47 14.32 12.05
C ILE A 401 -6.60 13.73 10.93
N LEU A 402 -5.60 14.47 10.45
CA LEU A 402 -4.70 13.98 9.40
C LEU A 402 -3.98 12.71 9.85
N THR A 403 -3.51 12.67 11.10
CA THR A 403 -2.85 11.49 11.67
C THR A 403 -3.77 10.30 11.76
N VAL A 404 -5.03 10.47 12.17
CA VAL A 404 -6.02 9.40 12.19
C VAL A 404 -6.38 8.95 10.76
N VAL A 405 -6.52 9.87 9.80
CA VAL A 405 -6.79 9.54 8.39
C VAL A 405 -5.64 8.76 7.77
N VAL A 406 -4.39 9.22 7.92
CA VAL A 406 -3.21 8.51 7.40
C VAL A 406 -3.03 7.17 8.09
N GLY A 407 -3.15 7.13 9.43
CA GLY A 407 -3.03 5.88 10.18
C GLY A 407 -4.13 4.88 9.85
N SER A 408 -5.39 5.32 9.71
CA SER A 408 -6.50 4.46 9.27
C SER A 408 -6.30 3.92 7.86
N TYR A 409 -5.72 4.71 6.95
CA TYR A 409 -5.35 4.22 5.61
C TYR A 409 -4.28 3.13 5.68
N LEU A 410 -3.23 3.32 6.49
CA LEU A 410 -2.18 2.31 6.65
C LEU A 410 -2.73 1.01 7.27
N ILE A 411 -3.59 1.13 8.28
CA ILE A 411 -4.29 0.01 8.92
C ILE A 411 -5.15 -0.72 7.87
N ALA A 412 -6.06 -0.02 7.20
CA ALA A 412 -6.91 -0.59 6.17
C ALA A 412 -6.08 -1.24 5.04
N HIS A 413 -4.99 -0.60 4.62
CA HIS A 413 -4.07 -1.18 3.64
C HIS A 413 -3.49 -2.52 4.12
N GLY A 414 -3.04 -2.61 5.37
CA GLY A 414 -2.55 -3.85 5.96
C GLY A 414 -3.58 -4.97 5.94
N PHE A 415 -4.80 -4.71 6.42
CA PHE A 415 -5.88 -5.71 6.46
C PHE A 415 -6.30 -6.17 5.06
N PHE A 416 -6.50 -5.23 4.13
CA PHE A 416 -6.87 -5.57 2.76
C PHE A 416 -5.72 -6.24 2.00
N SER A 417 -4.46 -6.07 2.40
CA SER A 417 -3.34 -6.81 1.78
C SER A 417 -3.41 -8.31 2.08
N VAL A 418 -3.87 -8.71 3.28
CA VAL A 418 -4.13 -10.11 3.62
C VAL A 418 -5.22 -10.67 2.71
N TYR A 419 -6.28 -9.89 2.53
CA TYR A 419 -7.38 -10.24 1.67
C TYR A 419 -6.94 -10.44 0.21
N ALA A 420 -6.18 -9.49 -0.33
CA ALA A 420 -5.65 -9.57 -1.67
C ALA A 420 -4.74 -10.80 -1.85
N MET A 421 -3.87 -11.10 -0.87
CA MET A 421 -3.07 -12.32 -0.89
C MET A 421 -3.92 -13.60 -0.85
N CYS A 422 -5.04 -13.60 -0.12
CA CYS A 422 -5.99 -14.72 -0.14
C CYS A 422 -6.57 -14.91 -1.54
N VAL A 423 -7.09 -13.84 -2.16
CA VAL A 423 -7.68 -13.91 -3.51
C VAL A 423 -6.68 -14.46 -4.52
N ASP A 424 -5.46 -13.93 -4.57
CA ASP A 424 -4.44 -14.41 -5.51
C ASP A 424 -4.09 -15.88 -5.27
N THR A 425 -3.96 -16.27 -4.00
CA THR A 425 -3.60 -17.64 -3.64
C THR A 425 -4.69 -18.61 -4.09
N LEU A 426 -5.95 -18.31 -3.79
CA LEU A 426 -7.07 -19.14 -4.21
C LEU A 426 -7.20 -19.16 -5.73
N PHE A 427 -6.96 -18.03 -6.40
CA PHE A 427 -6.97 -17.94 -7.85
C PHE A 427 -5.89 -18.82 -8.49
N LEU A 428 -4.66 -18.78 -7.98
CA LEU A 428 -3.57 -19.60 -8.50
C LEU A 428 -3.80 -21.09 -8.20
N CYS A 429 -4.28 -21.42 -6.99
CA CYS A 429 -4.66 -22.79 -6.65
C CYS A 429 -5.78 -23.30 -7.57
N PHE A 430 -6.75 -22.45 -7.90
CA PHE A 430 -7.80 -22.76 -8.85
C PHE A 430 -7.28 -23.03 -10.26
N CYS A 431 -6.41 -22.18 -10.80
CA CYS A 431 -5.81 -22.41 -12.11
C CYS A 431 -5.06 -23.74 -12.15
N GLU A 432 -4.36 -24.08 -11.07
CA GLU A 432 -3.67 -25.35 -10.95
C GLU A 432 -4.64 -26.54 -10.82
N ASP A 433 -5.71 -26.41 -10.03
CA ASP A 433 -6.76 -27.42 -9.86
C ASP A 433 -7.40 -27.79 -11.20
N LEU A 434 -7.64 -26.79 -12.06
CA LEU A 434 -8.11 -27.02 -13.43
C LEU A 434 -7.12 -27.74 -14.35
N GLU A 435 -5.81 -27.57 -14.15
CA GLU A 435 -4.81 -28.28 -14.97
C GLU A 435 -4.60 -29.73 -14.47
N ARG A 436 -4.83 -29.99 -13.20
CA ARG A 436 -4.54 -31.29 -12.56
C ARG A 436 -5.72 -32.24 -12.52
N ASN A 437 -6.90 -31.68 -12.26
CA ASN A 437 -8.10 -32.43 -11.98
C ASN A 437 -9.08 -32.24 -13.13
N ASP A 438 -9.82 -33.30 -13.46
CA ASP A 438 -10.80 -33.32 -14.53
C ASP A 438 -12.24 -33.39 -14.00
N GLY A 439 -12.42 -33.55 -12.68
CA GLY A 439 -13.71 -33.69 -12.03
C GLY A 439 -14.22 -35.13 -12.00
N SER A 440 -13.41 -36.10 -12.40
CA SER A 440 -13.72 -37.53 -12.23
C SER A 440 -13.73 -37.93 -10.75
N SER A 441 -14.27 -39.10 -10.43
CA SER A 441 -14.22 -39.66 -9.07
C SER A 441 -12.78 -39.92 -8.58
N GLU A 442 -11.85 -40.15 -9.50
CA GLU A 442 -10.43 -40.36 -9.19
C GLU A 442 -9.67 -39.03 -9.01
N ARG A 443 -10.10 -37.97 -9.71
CA ARG A 443 -9.50 -36.62 -9.65
C ARG A 443 -10.58 -35.54 -9.51
N PRO A 444 -11.28 -35.49 -8.36
CA PRO A 444 -12.30 -34.49 -8.12
C PRO A 444 -11.67 -33.11 -7.95
N TYR A 445 -12.41 -32.06 -8.34
CA TYR A 445 -11.99 -30.70 -8.05
C TYR A 445 -12.08 -30.39 -6.55
N PHE A 446 -11.13 -29.58 -6.05
CA PHE A 446 -11.11 -29.13 -4.65
C PHE A 446 -11.90 -27.83 -4.45
N MET A 447 -12.17 -27.10 -5.53
CA MET A 447 -12.97 -25.87 -5.52
C MET A 447 -14.44 -26.13 -5.18
N SER A 448 -15.13 -25.09 -4.69
CA SER A 448 -16.57 -25.14 -4.47
C SER A 448 -17.35 -25.19 -5.79
N PRO A 449 -18.54 -25.83 -5.83
CA PRO A 449 -19.37 -25.87 -7.03
C PRO A 449 -19.75 -24.49 -7.55
N GLU A 450 -20.02 -23.54 -6.64
CA GLU A 450 -20.32 -22.14 -6.95
C GLU A 450 -19.16 -21.49 -7.72
N LEU A 451 -17.92 -21.70 -7.27
CA LEU A 451 -16.73 -21.16 -7.92
C LEU A 451 -16.47 -21.82 -9.28
N HIS A 452 -16.63 -23.14 -9.37
CA HIS A 452 -16.49 -23.89 -10.61
C HIS A 452 -17.49 -23.42 -11.67
N GLU A 453 -18.76 -23.22 -11.32
CA GLU A 453 -19.79 -22.78 -12.26
C GLU A 453 -19.52 -21.37 -12.81
N ILE A 454 -19.11 -20.43 -11.95
CA ILE A 454 -18.87 -19.04 -12.34
C ILE A 454 -17.65 -18.93 -13.26
N LEU A 455 -16.60 -19.67 -12.95
CA LEU A 455 -15.37 -19.63 -13.71
C LEU A 455 -15.45 -20.50 -14.97
N SER A 456 -16.21 -21.58 -15.00
CA SER A 456 -16.49 -22.32 -16.24
C SER A 456 -17.36 -21.50 -17.22
N LYS A 457 -18.37 -20.75 -16.73
CA LYS A 457 -19.14 -19.80 -17.55
C LYS A 457 -18.27 -18.71 -18.15
N THR A 458 -17.32 -18.18 -17.38
CA THR A 458 -16.35 -17.19 -17.88
C THR A 458 -15.52 -17.77 -19.03
N LYS A 459 -15.18 -19.08 -18.97
CA LYS A 459 -14.40 -19.78 -20.01
C LYS A 459 -15.17 -19.83 -21.33
N ARG A 460 -16.45 -20.23 -21.25
CA ARG A 460 -17.32 -20.35 -22.42
C ARG A 460 -17.57 -19.01 -23.10
N VAL A 461 -17.83 -17.95 -22.33
CA VAL A 461 -18.02 -16.59 -22.88
C VAL A 461 -16.75 -16.08 -23.56
N GLU A 462 -15.57 -16.44 -23.05
CA GLU A 462 -14.28 -16.05 -23.62
C GLU A 462 -13.97 -16.87 -24.89
N GLU A 463 -14.20 -18.18 -24.90
CA GLU A 463 -14.08 -19.04 -26.10
C GLU A 463 -15.05 -18.61 -27.22
N GLU A 464 -16.26 -18.17 -26.88
CA GLU A 464 -17.22 -17.60 -27.83
C GLU A 464 -16.74 -16.24 -28.40
N CYS A 465 -16.11 -15.38 -27.59
CA CYS A 465 -15.56 -14.11 -28.06
C CYS A 465 -14.33 -14.29 -28.96
N ASP A 466 -13.40 -15.17 -28.59
CA ASP A 466 -12.19 -15.46 -29.38
C ASP A 466 -12.54 -16.20 -30.69
N GLY A 467 -13.59 -17.04 -30.68
CA GLY A 467 -14.12 -17.69 -31.89
C GLY A 467 -14.75 -16.73 -32.89
N VAL A 468 -15.35 -15.63 -32.42
CA VAL A 468 -15.96 -14.60 -33.27
C VAL A 468 -14.90 -13.69 -33.93
N GLU A 469 -13.76 -13.45 -33.30
CA GLU A 469 -12.64 -12.74 -33.93
C GLU A 469 -12.00 -13.55 -35.06
N HIS A 470 -11.87 -14.87 -34.91
CA HIS A 470 -11.33 -15.74 -35.95
C HIS A 470 -12.23 -15.93 -37.18
N LEU A 471 -13.55 -15.73 -37.06
CA LEU A 471 -14.48 -15.77 -38.19
C LEU A 471 -14.51 -14.48 -39.02
N ASN A 472 -14.06 -13.35 -38.46
CA ASN A 472 -14.11 -12.04 -39.13
C ASN A 472 -12.81 -11.63 -39.86
N THR A 473 -11.76 -12.46 -39.83
CA THR A 473 -10.46 -12.17 -40.47
C THR A 473 -10.22 -12.88 -41.81
N ASN A 474 -11.17 -13.68 -42.29
CA ASN A 474 -11.06 -14.29 -43.62
C ASN A 474 -11.88 -13.47 -44.64
N PRO A 475 -11.27 -12.66 -45.51
CA PRO A 475 -12.00 -12.10 -46.64
C PRO A 475 -12.45 -13.24 -47.56
N PRO A 476 -13.64 -13.16 -48.19
CA PRO A 476 -14.06 -14.14 -49.18
C PRO A 476 -13.08 -14.06 -50.36
N VAL A 477 -12.35 -15.15 -50.57
CA VAL A 477 -11.64 -15.39 -51.83
C VAL A 477 -12.71 -15.63 -52.88
N TYR A 478 -13.01 -14.59 -53.65
CA TYR A 478 -13.76 -14.69 -54.90
C TYR A 478 -12.83 -15.04 -56.05
#